data_AF-A0A957UCT1-F1
#
_entry.id   AF-A0A957UCT1-F1
#
_cell.length_a   1.000
_cell.length_b   1.000
_cell.length_c   1.000
_cell.angle_alpha   90.00
_cell.angle_beta   90.00
_cell.angle_gamma   90.00
#
_symmetry.space_group_name_H-M   'P 1'
#
loop_
_entity.id
_entity.type
_entity.pdbx_description
1 polymer ?
#
loop_
_entity_poly.entity_id
_entity_poly.type
_entity_poly.pdbx_seq_one_letter_code
_entity_poly.pdbx_strand_id
1 'polypeptide(L)'
;MTEYLDRWLSAAIRHEIEQRFYRRINEQASLERLIDDPDFMTAPLNHVGLFADHGVVHVRDVANQVLNVLDVCHGVLIPPRPPQRFAFM
;
A
#
# COMPACT_ATOMS: atom_id res chain seq x y z
N MET A 1 0.98 -10.19 11.98
CA MET A 1 0.76 -9.36 10.76
C MET A 1 2.07 -9.10 10.00
N THR A 2 3.19 -8.81 10.67
CA THR A 2 4.53 -8.78 10.05
C THR A 2 5.03 -10.15 9.59
N GLU A 3 4.67 -11.22 10.31
CA GLU A 3 5.11 -12.60 10.02
C GLU A 3 4.84 -13.10 8.59
N TYR A 4 3.79 -12.63 7.92
CA TYR A 4 3.47 -13.06 6.54
C TYR A 4 4.34 -12.37 5.49
N LEU A 5 4.71 -11.10 5.71
CA LEU A 5 5.59 -10.37 4.79
C LEU A 5 7.04 -10.83 4.94
N ASP A 6 7.47 -11.13 6.15
CA ASP A 6 8.84 -11.55 6.44
C ASP A 6 9.17 -12.92 5.79
N ARG A 7 8.15 -13.71 5.43
CA ARG A 7 8.28 -14.93 4.61
C ARG A 7 8.72 -14.64 3.17
N TRP A 8 8.26 -13.53 2.60
CA TRP A 8 8.41 -13.22 1.17
C TRP A 8 9.34 -12.04 0.90
N LEU A 9 9.63 -11.23 1.92
CA LEU A 9 10.44 -10.03 1.83
C LEU A 9 11.43 -9.99 2.98
N SER A 10 12.72 -9.95 2.67
CA SER A 10 13.73 -9.86 3.72
C SER A 10 13.62 -8.54 4.48
N ALA A 11 13.94 -8.56 5.78
CA ALA A 11 13.92 -7.37 6.62
C ALA A 11 14.80 -6.24 6.05
N ALA A 12 15.93 -6.58 5.41
CA ALA A 12 16.83 -5.61 4.78
C ALA A 12 16.18 -4.91 3.58
N ILE A 13 15.55 -5.66 2.68
CA ILE A 13 14.87 -5.08 1.51
C ILE A 13 13.66 -4.26 1.97
N ARG A 14 12.91 -4.77 2.94
CA ARG A 14 11.79 -4.04 3.53
C ARG A 14 12.25 -2.70 4.13
N HIS A 15 13.35 -2.71 4.87
CA HIS A 15 13.92 -1.50 5.45
C HIS A 15 14.32 -0.49 4.38
N GLU A 16 15.00 -0.93 3.31
CA GLU A 16 15.34 -0.09 2.17
C GLU A 16 14.09 0.52 1.52
N ILE A 17 13.05 -0.28 1.31
CA ILE A 17 11.81 0.22 0.70
C ILE A 17 11.16 1.29 1.60
N GLU A 18 11.07 1.01 2.89
CA GLU A 18 10.46 1.90 3.88
C GLU A 18 11.22 3.21 4.01
N GLN A 19 12.54 3.17 4.14
CA GLN A 19 13.35 4.37 4.37
C GLN A 19 13.57 5.18 3.10
N ARG A 20 13.84 4.53 1.96
CA ARG A 20 14.25 5.22 0.74
C ARG A 20 13.09 5.77 -0.06
N PHE A 21 11.95 5.06 -0.10
CA PHE A 21 10.82 5.44 -0.94
C PHE A 21 9.63 5.91 -0.10
N TYR A 22 9.14 5.06 0.80
CA TYR A 22 7.88 5.33 1.50
C TYR A 22 7.97 6.51 2.47
N ARG A 23 9.06 6.61 3.23
CA ARG A 23 9.29 7.74 4.13
C ARG A 23 9.27 9.07 3.39
N ARG A 24 9.97 9.16 2.25
CA ARG A 24 10.04 10.38 1.44
C ARG A 24 8.66 10.80 0.93
N ILE A 25 7.88 9.85 0.44
CA ILE A 25 6.50 10.10 -0.02
C ILE A 25 5.65 10.64 1.15
N ASN A 26 5.68 9.98 2.30
CA ASN A 26 4.89 10.42 3.46
C ASN A 26 5.31 11.80 3.96
N GLU A 27 6.61 12.13 3.94
CA GLU A 27 7.10 13.46 4.33
C GLU A 27 6.73 14.56 3.31
N GLN A 28 6.54 14.22 2.05
CA GLN A 28 6.20 15.18 0.98
C GLN A 28 4.69 15.34 0.77
N ALA A 29 3.91 14.32 1.11
CA ALA A 29 2.46 14.29 0.95
C ALA A 29 1.68 14.96 2.11
N SER A 30 2.36 15.68 3.00
CA SER A 30 1.70 16.39 4.10
C SER A 30 1.14 17.73 3.62
N LEU A 31 -0.01 18.14 4.16
CA LEU A 31 -0.64 19.41 3.80
C LEU A 31 0.28 20.61 4.07
N GLU A 32 1.06 20.53 5.15
CA GLU A 32 2.04 21.55 5.56
C GLU A 32 3.15 21.72 4.53
N ARG A 33 3.52 20.66 3.80
CA ARG A 33 4.49 20.77 2.69
C ARG A 33 3.84 21.19 1.38
N LEU A 34 2.62 20.74 1.13
CA LEU A 34 1.90 21.05 -0.11
C LEU A 34 1.49 22.52 -0.21
N ILE A 35 1.17 23.18 0.91
CA ILE A 35 0.80 24.60 0.89
C ILE A 35 1.97 25.51 0.45
N ASP A 36 3.20 25.06 0.64
CA ASP A 36 4.42 25.76 0.21
C ASP A 36 4.85 25.39 -1.22
N ASP A 37 4.17 24.45 -1.88
CA ASP A 37 4.47 24.00 -3.23
C ASP A 37 3.78 24.91 -4.28
N PRO A 38 4.54 25.65 -5.12
CA PRO A 38 3.97 26.53 -6.13
C PRO A 38 3.12 25.79 -7.18
N ASP A 39 3.46 24.54 -7.51
CA ASP A 39 2.74 23.75 -8.50
C ASP A 39 1.39 23.30 -7.92
N PHE A 40 1.37 22.94 -6.63
CA PHE A 40 0.14 22.66 -5.89
C PHE A 40 -0.77 23.89 -5.83
N MET A 41 -0.23 25.06 -5.49
CA MET A 41 -1.02 26.30 -5.39
C MET A 41 -1.57 26.77 -6.74
N THR A 42 -0.85 26.49 -7.83
CA THR A 42 -1.26 26.90 -9.19
C THR A 42 -2.37 26.01 -9.74
N ALA A 43 -2.31 24.69 -9.50
CA ALA A 43 -3.31 23.75 -10.02
C ALA A 43 -3.59 22.59 -9.03
N PRO A 44 -4.26 22.85 -7.89
CA PRO A 44 -4.41 21.87 -6.82
C PRO A 44 -5.08 20.56 -7.28
N LEU A 45 -6.10 20.67 -8.14
CA LEU A 45 -6.87 19.52 -8.65
C LEU A 45 -6.06 18.59 -9.56
N ASN A 46 -4.94 19.06 -10.11
CA ASN A 46 -4.07 18.27 -10.97
C ASN A 46 -2.81 17.79 -10.22
N HIS A 47 -2.63 18.21 -8.97
CA HIS A 47 -1.43 17.92 -8.21
C HIS A 47 -1.58 16.62 -7.43
N VAL A 48 -0.58 15.74 -7.54
CA VAL A 48 -0.61 14.40 -6.90
C VAL A 48 -0.80 14.48 -5.38
N GLY A 49 -0.32 15.56 -4.75
CA GLY A 49 -0.48 15.79 -3.32
C GLY A 49 -1.93 15.83 -2.83
N LEU A 50 -2.88 16.27 -3.67
CA LEU A 50 -4.30 16.28 -3.31
C LEU A 50 -4.89 14.87 -3.23
N PHE A 51 -4.31 13.91 -3.94
CA PHE A 51 -4.72 12.50 -3.99
C PHE A 51 -3.86 11.62 -3.08
N ALA A 52 -2.96 12.21 -2.31
CA ALA A 52 -2.05 11.52 -1.41
C ALA A 52 -2.60 11.43 0.03
N ASP A 53 -3.91 11.63 0.21
CA ASP A 53 -4.68 11.66 1.47
C ASP A 53 -4.53 10.41 2.36
N HIS A 54 -3.89 9.38 1.81
CA HIS A 54 -3.89 8.03 2.31
C HIS A 54 -2.48 7.42 2.40
N GLY A 55 -1.46 8.05 1.81
CA GLY A 55 -0.06 7.66 1.92
C GLY A 55 0.21 6.16 1.72
N VAL A 56 1.36 5.69 2.20
CA VAL A 56 1.72 4.26 2.13
C VAL A 56 0.91 3.40 3.10
N VAL A 57 0.39 4.01 4.18
CA VAL A 57 -0.37 3.32 5.23
C VAL A 57 -1.69 2.78 4.70
N HIS A 58 -2.45 3.59 3.97
CA HIS A 58 -3.74 3.17 3.42
C HIS A 58 -3.61 2.05 2.39
N VAL A 59 -2.59 2.08 1.52
CA VAL A 59 -2.38 1.00 0.54
C VAL A 59 -2.11 -0.33 1.25
N ARG A 60 -1.39 -0.30 2.38
CA ARG A 60 -1.16 -1.49 3.23
C ARG A 60 -2.46 -1.94 3.89
N ASP A 61 -3.25 -1.02 4.41
CA ASP A 61 -4.53 -1.34 5.05
C ASP A 61 -5.52 -1.95 4.04
N VAL A 62 -5.62 -1.39 2.83
CA VAL A 62 -6.42 -1.95 1.74
C VAL A 62 -5.92 -3.35 1.36
N ALA A 63 -4.61 -3.53 1.18
CA ALA A 63 -4.05 -4.85 0.87
C ALA A 63 -4.37 -5.89 1.95
N ASN A 64 -4.27 -5.50 3.23
CA ASN A 64 -4.64 -6.39 4.35
C ASN A 64 -6.14 -6.73 4.32
N GLN A 65 -7.00 -5.75 4.04
CA GLN A 65 -8.44 -6.02 3.96
C GLN A 65 -8.80 -6.92 2.77
N VAL A 66 -8.07 -6.81 1.65
CA VAL A 66 -8.24 -7.74 0.52
C VAL A 66 -7.94 -9.19 0.96
N LEU A 67 -6.86 -9.41 1.73
CA LEU A 67 -6.55 -10.75 2.25
C LEU A 67 -7.65 -11.26 3.17
N ASN A 68 -8.14 -10.43 4.10
CA ASN A 68 -9.25 -10.78 4.99
C ASN A 68 -10.52 -11.16 4.20
N VAL A 69 -10.85 -10.42 3.15
CA VAL A 69 -11.99 -10.71 2.28
C VAL A 69 -11.77 -12.01 1.50
N LEU A 70 -10.56 -12.25 0.98
CA LEU A 70 -10.25 -13.49 0.26
C LEU A 70 -10.41 -14.73 1.13
N ASP A 71 -10.03 -14.66 2.42
CA ASP A 71 -10.23 -15.75 3.38
C ASP A 71 -11.72 -16.04 3.62
N VAL A 72 -12.56 -15.01 3.67
CA VAL A 72 -14.03 -15.16 3.83
C VAL A 72 -14.69 -15.65 2.53
N CYS A 73 -14.22 -15.17 1.37
CA CYS A 73 -14.82 -15.51 0.08
C CYS A 73 -14.43 -16.92 -0.39
N HIS A 74 -13.27 -17.44 0.01
CA HIS A 74 -12.82 -18.79 -0.34
C HIS A 74 -13.77 -19.84 0.27
N GLY A 75 -14.44 -20.62 -0.59
CA GLY A 75 -15.30 -21.71 -0.15
C GLY A 75 -16.74 -21.31 0.19
N VAL A 76 -17.07 -20.01 0.21
CA VAL A 76 -18.46 -19.52 0.36
C VAL A 76 -19.00 -18.99 -0.97
N LEU A 77 -18.33 -18.00 -1.57
CA LEU A 77 -18.78 -17.32 -2.80
C LEU A 77 -17.91 -17.64 -4.02
N ILE A 78 -16.69 -18.12 -3.80
CA ILE A 78 -15.77 -18.53 -4.86
C ILE A 78 -15.62 -20.06 -4.76
N PRO A 79 -15.95 -20.82 -5.82
CA PRO A 79 -15.76 -22.27 -5.83
C PRO A 79 -14.30 -22.63 -5.50
N PRO A 80 -14.07 -23.69 -4.70
CA PRO A 80 -12.73 -24.12 -4.35
C PRO A 80 -11.92 -24.38 -5.63
N ARG A 81 -10.73 -23.78 -5.72
CA ARG A 81 -9.83 -24.00 -6.85
C ARG A 81 -9.02 -25.28 -6.64
N PRO A 82 -8.65 -25.98 -7.73
CA PRO A 82 -7.76 -27.13 -7.65
C PRO A 82 -6.43 -26.74 -6.96
N PRO A 83 -5.87 -27.58 -6.07
CA PRO A 83 -4.66 -27.28 -5.31
C PRO A 83 -3.47 -26.83 -6.18
N GLN A 84 -3.40 -27.31 -7.43
CA GLN A 84 -2.33 -26.95 -8.37
C GLN A 84 -2.29 -25.44 -8.68
N ARG A 85 -3.41 -24.71 -8.53
CA ARG A 85 -3.44 -23.26 -8.79
C ARG A 85 -2.85 -22.41 -7.67
N PHE A 86 -2.68 -22.96 -6.48
CA PHE A 86 -2.04 -22.29 -5.34
C PHE A 86 -0.52 -22.51 -5.29
N ALA A 87 0.02 -23.41 -6.13
CA ALA A 87 1.45 -23.71 -6.14
C ALA A 87 2.36 -22.54 -6.56
N PHE A 88 1.77 -21.45 -7.08
CA PHE A 88 2.47 -20.26 -7.58
C PHE A 88 2.30 -19.02 -6.68
N MET A 89 1.51 -19.12 -5.61
CA MET A 89 1.35 -18.08 -4.57
C MET A 89 2.21 -18.43 -3.36
#